data_AF-A0A0Q0JPX4-F1
#
_entry.id   AF-A0A0Q0JPX4-F1
#
_cell.length_a   1.000
_cell.length_b   1.000
_cell.length_c   1.000
_cell.angle_alpha   90.00
_cell.angle_beta   90.00
_cell.angle_gamma   90.00
#
_symmetry.space_group_name_H-M   'P 1'
#
loop_
_entity.id
_entity.type
_entity.pdbx_description
1 polymer ?
#
loop_
_entity_poly.entity_id
_entity_poly.type
_entity_poly.pdbx_seq_one_letter_code
_entity_poly.pdbx_strand_id
1 'polypeptide(L)'
;MFKKILASVGIGAAKVDTILETEHLQPGQLFNANIVITAGDVAQEIAGLDLFLMTRVKVDGEDGEYFTNHVIDQWRITDIGTVEPGEVKSIPFEARLHPETPITEINAGYNQSHVWIETGLDIDLALDPTDKDHLHIYPNEAVKTCMQAMDKLGFSLLKADVEKGHLRAPTFQSVSGCYQELEYKPNSRSLFGIQEIELSFVPEAHKTHVLIELDRAFRGDGYVDLTIEHDHVNLSQLCDQLERLFA
;
A
#
# COMPACT_ATOMS: atom_id res chain seq x y z
N MET A 1 24.22 10.64 -34.43
CA MET A 1 24.99 10.59 -33.16
C MET A 1 24.50 11.62 -32.16
N PHE A 2 24.45 12.92 -32.48
CA PHE A 2 24.05 13.97 -31.52
C PHE A 2 22.69 13.71 -30.84
N LYS A 3 21.63 13.38 -31.59
CA LYS A 3 20.31 13.01 -31.03
C LYS A 3 20.35 11.79 -30.11
N LYS A 4 21.22 10.81 -30.37
CA LYS A 4 21.37 9.63 -29.49
C LYS A 4 21.99 10.00 -28.15
N ILE A 5 22.95 10.92 -28.15
CA ILE A 5 23.57 11.44 -26.92
C ILE A 5 22.56 12.26 -26.10
N LEU A 6 21.71 13.04 -26.77
CA LEU A 6 20.62 13.77 -26.10
C LEU A 6 19.58 12.81 -25.51
N ALA A 7 19.18 11.78 -26.26
CA ALA A 7 18.24 10.77 -25.79
C ALA A 7 18.79 9.99 -24.60
N SER A 8 20.08 9.67 -24.56
CA SER A 8 20.69 9.00 -23.38
C SER A 8 20.62 9.84 -22.09
N VAL A 9 20.45 11.15 -22.19
CA VAL A 9 20.24 12.03 -21.02
C VAL A 9 18.78 12.47 -20.87
N GLY A 10 17.84 11.76 -21.51
CA GLY A 10 16.39 11.98 -21.42
C GLY A 10 15.80 12.98 -22.41
N ILE A 11 16.62 13.69 -23.21
CA ILE A 11 16.12 14.68 -24.18
C ILE A 11 15.73 13.98 -25.48
N GLY A 12 14.43 13.93 -25.77
CA GLY A 12 13.90 13.23 -26.94
C GLY A 12 13.99 11.71 -26.79
N ALA A 13 14.04 11.20 -25.56
CA ALA A 13 13.97 9.78 -25.25
C ALA A 13 12.52 9.25 -25.34
N ALA A 14 12.38 7.94 -25.43
CA ALA A 14 11.13 7.24 -25.27
C ALA A 14 10.48 7.58 -23.92
N LYS A 15 9.15 7.51 -23.87
CA LYS A 15 8.33 7.74 -22.68
C LYS A 15 7.47 6.52 -22.41
N VAL A 16 7.07 6.35 -21.16
CA VAL A 16 6.11 5.34 -20.71
C VAL A 16 4.97 6.03 -19.97
N ASP A 17 3.77 5.47 -20.08
CA ASP A 17 2.54 5.92 -19.46
C ASP A 17 1.65 4.71 -19.16
N THR A 18 1.21 4.55 -17.92
CA THR A 18 0.46 3.38 -17.43
C THR A 18 -0.99 3.75 -17.25
N ILE A 19 -1.83 3.35 -18.19
CA ILE A 19 -3.23 3.72 -18.16
C ILE A 19 -4.01 2.62 -17.41
N LEU A 20 -4.28 2.85 -16.13
CA LEU A 20 -5.13 1.98 -15.31
C LEU A 20 -6.59 2.02 -15.80
N GLU A 21 -7.27 0.87 -15.81
CA GLU A 21 -8.72 0.82 -16.08
C GLU A 21 -9.52 1.54 -14.97
N THR A 22 -9.02 1.46 -13.74
CA THR A 22 -9.54 2.16 -12.57
C THR A 22 -8.41 2.37 -11.55
N GLU A 23 -8.40 3.53 -10.90
CA GLU A 23 -7.51 3.82 -9.76
C GLU A 23 -8.12 3.35 -8.42
N HIS A 24 -9.41 2.98 -8.41
CA HIS A 24 -10.14 2.54 -7.23
C HIS A 24 -10.09 1.02 -7.09
N LEU A 25 -9.38 0.54 -6.06
CA LEU A 25 -9.07 -0.88 -5.86
C LEU A 25 -9.19 -1.28 -4.38
N GLN A 26 -9.15 -2.58 -4.12
CA GLN A 26 -9.04 -3.17 -2.78
C GLN A 26 -7.77 -4.02 -2.66
N PRO A 27 -7.23 -4.21 -1.44
CA PRO A 27 -6.11 -5.12 -1.24
C PRO A 27 -6.43 -6.52 -1.78
N GLY A 28 -5.49 -7.12 -2.53
CA GLY A 28 -5.69 -8.42 -3.16
C GLY A 28 -6.55 -8.42 -4.43
N GLN A 29 -7.07 -7.28 -4.89
CA GLN A 29 -7.90 -7.19 -6.10
C GLN A 29 -7.06 -7.35 -7.39
N LEU A 30 -7.64 -7.97 -8.42
CA LEU A 30 -7.09 -7.92 -9.78
C LEU A 30 -7.30 -6.52 -10.37
N PHE A 31 -6.32 -6.03 -11.12
CA PHE A 31 -6.40 -4.79 -11.87
C PHE A 31 -5.86 -4.97 -13.27
N ASN A 32 -6.41 -4.18 -14.20
CA ASN A 32 -5.97 -4.11 -15.58
C ASN A 32 -5.37 -2.74 -15.86
N ALA A 33 -4.35 -2.73 -16.71
CA ALA A 33 -3.76 -1.52 -17.23
C ALA A 33 -3.38 -1.72 -18.70
N ASN A 34 -3.15 -0.60 -19.39
CA ASN A 34 -2.49 -0.59 -20.67
C ASN A 34 -1.27 0.29 -20.61
N ILE A 35 -0.09 -0.30 -20.82
CA ILE A 35 1.18 0.41 -20.74
C ILE A 35 1.54 0.92 -22.13
N VAL A 36 1.63 2.24 -22.27
CA VAL A 36 1.86 2.93 -23.53
C VAL A 36 3.29 3.43 -23.56
N ILE A 37 4.08 2.93 -24.51
CA ILE A 37 5.44 3.36 -24.79
C ILE A 37 5.40 4.25 -26.02
N THR A 38 5.78 5.52 -25.89
CA THR A 38 5.91 6.45 -27.01
C THR A 38 7.38 6.60 -27.35
N ALA A 39 7.77 6.24 -28.57
CA ALA A 39 9.15 6.33 -29.01
C ALA A 39 9.67 7.77 -29.07
N GLY A 40 10.97 7.92 -28.84
CA GLY A 40 11.67 9.20 -28.92
C GLY A 40 12.09 9.60 -30.34
N ASP A 41 13.08 10.49 -30.40
CA ASP A 41 13.65 11.02 -31.65
C ASP A 41 14.61 10.05 -32.37
N VAL A 42 14.98 8.94 -31.71
CA VAL A 42 15.92 7.93 -32.19
C VAL A 42 15.43 6.54 -31.79
N ALA A 43 15.84 5.52 -32.54
CA ALA A 43 15.60 4.13 -32.16
C ALA A 43 16.28 3.82 -30.82
N GLN A 44 15.55 3.16 -29.92
CA GLN A 44 16.00 2.78 -28.58
C GLN A 44 15.68 1.31 -28.31
N GLU A 45 16.66 0.56 -27.81
CA GLU A 45 16.48 -0.82 -27.35
C GLU A 45 15.92 -0.77 -25.92
N ILE A 46 14.79 -1.44 -25.68
CA ILE A 46 14.17 -1.55 -24.36
C ILE A 46 14.38 -2.98 -23.87
N ALA A 47 15.26 -3.15 -22.88
CA ALA A 47 15.59 -4.46 -22.30
C ALA A 47 14.44 -5.04 -21.49
N GLY A 48 13.63 -4.17 -20.89
CA GLY A 48 12.40 -4.55 -20.22
C GLY A 48 11.66 -3.35 -19.63
N LEU A 49 10.59 -3.67 -18.94
CA LEU A 49 9.72 -2.72 -18.27
C LEU A 49 9.40 -3.26 -16.88
N ASP A 50 9.62 -2.43 -15.87
CA ASP A 50 9.26 -2.74 -14.48
C ASP A 50 8.04 -1.93 -14.06
N LEU A 51 7.13 -2.59 -13.33
CA LEU A 51 6.09 -1.95 -12.56
C LEU A 51 6.32 -2.29 -11.09
N PHE A 52 6.25 -1.28 -10.23
CA PHE A 52 6.37 -1.43 -8.78
C PHE A 52 5.08 -0.97 -8.12
N LEU A 53 4.53 -1.80 -7.23
CA LEU A 53 3.53 -1.35 -6.28
C LEU A 53 4.24 -0.71 -5.09
N MET A 54 3.97 0.58 -4.88
CA MET A 54 4.74 1.41 -3.98
C MET A 54 3.89 1.97 -2.84
N THR A 55 4.53 2.24 -1.71
CA THR A 55 3.96 3.04 -0.62
C THR A 55 5.01 3.94 0.03
N ARG A 56 4.59 4.79 0.97
CA ARG A 56 5.49 5.55 1.85
C ARG A 56 5.41 4.95 3.24
N VAL A 57 6.57 4.59 3.78
CA VAL A 57 6.70 4.04 5.13
C VAL A 57 7.36 5.06 6.06
N LYS A 58 6.87 5.13 7.30
CA LYS A 58 7.51 5.81 8.42
C LYS A 58 8.71 4.98 8.89
N VAL A 59 9.78 5.68 9.23
CA VAL A 59 11.04 5.10 9.72
C VAL A 59 11.56 5.99 10.85
N ASP A 60 12.00 5.35 11.93
CA ASP A 60 12.69 6.02 13.02
C ASP A 60 14.15 6.30 12.65
N GLY A 61 14.53 7.57 12.66
CA GLY A 61 15.92 8.03 12.51
C GLY A 61 16.48 8.63 13.80
N GLU A 62 17.78 8.92 13.81
CA GLU A 62 18.47 9.55 14.95
C GLU A 62 17.88 10.92 15.30
N ASP A 63 17.41 11.67 14.30
CA ASP A 63 16.82 13.02 14.43
C ASP A 63 15.28 13.01 14.46
N GLY A 64 14.66 11.83 14.61
CA GLY A 64 13.21 11.62 14.65
C GLY A 64 12.66 10.84 13.46
N GLU A 65 11.32 10.78 13.40
CA GLU A 65 10.57 10.06 12.37
C GLU A 65 10.63 10.76 11.00
N TYR A 66 10.76 9.97 9.93
CA TYR A 66 10.67 10.45 8.55
C TYR A 66 10.02 9.41 7.62
N PHE A 67 9.61 9.85 6.43
CA PHE A 67 8.99 8.98 5.42
C PHE A 67 9.97 8.64 4.29
N THR A 68 9.99 7.37 3.89
CA THR A 68 10.69 6.90 2.68
C THR A 68 9.76 6.07 1.80
N ASN A 69 10.07 5.98 0.50
CA ASN A 69 9.35 5.08 -0.39
C ASN A 69 9.75 3.62 -0.11
N HIS A 70 8.79 2.71 -0.29
CA HIS A 70 8.93 1.27 -0.10
C HIS A 70 8.25 0.51 -1.24
N VAL A 71 8.89 -0.54 -1.73
CA VAL A 71 8.33 -1.45 -2.76
C VAL A 71 7.57 -2.56 -2.04
N ILE A 72 6.27 -2.66 -2.27
CA ILE A 72 5.41 -3.73 -1.75
C ILE A 72 5.49 -4.96 -2.66
N ASP A 73 5.42 -4.75 -3.97
CA ASP A 73 5.42 -5.81 -4.99
C ASP A 73 6.02 -5.30 -6.31
N GLN A 74 6.45 -6.21 -7.18
CA GLN A 74 7.07 -5.88 -8.46
C GLN A 74 6.66 -6.85 -9.57
N TRP A 75 6.44 -6.30 -10.77
CA TRP A 75 6.26 -7.05 -12.01
C TRP A 75 7.25 -6.58 -13.07
N ARG A 76 7.78 -7.52 -13.85
CA ARG A 76 8.72 -7.26 -14.95
C ARG A 76 8.14 -7.83 -16.24
N ILE A 77 8.09 -7.01 -17.28
CA ILE A 77 7.82 -7.45 -18.65
C ILE A 77 9.15 -7.45 -19.41
N THR A 78 9.58 -8.63 -19.85
CA THR A 78 10.76 -8.79 -20.69
C THR A 78 10.40 -8.72 -22.17
N ASP A 79 11.41 -8.65 -23.03
CA ASP A 79 11.26 -8.81 -24.49
C ASP A 79 10.43 -7.70 -25.15
N ILE A 80 10.57 -6.46 -24.67
CA ILE A 80 9.98 -5.27 -25.30
C ILE A 80 10.64 -5.00 -26.66
N GLY A 81 11.97 -5.11 -26.74
CA GLY A 81 12.74 -4.95 -27.97
C GLY A 81 12.94 -3.49 -28.37
N THR A 82 13.28 -3.26 -29.64
CA THR A 82 13.51 -1.91 -30.17
C THR A 82 12.20 -1.15 -30.41
N VAL A 83 12.16 0.12 -30.04
CA VAL A 83 11.13 1.08 -30.49
C VAL A 83 11.73 2.06 -31.50
N GLU A 84 11.08 2.23 -32.65
CA GLU A 84 11.53 3.11 -33.72
C GLU A 84 10.94 4.52 -33.62
N PRO A 85 11.61 5.59 -34.10
CA PRO A 85 11.08 6.95 -34.02
C PRO A 85 9.66 7.09 -34.59
N GLY A 86 8.76 7.67 -33.79
CA GLY A 86 7.35 7.84 -34.15
C GLY A 86 6.46 6.61 -33.89
N GLU A 87 7.02 5.51 -33.40
CA GLU A 87 6.25 4.35 -32.95
C GLU A 87 5.54 4.63 -31.61
N VAL A 88 4.35 4.03 -31.46
CA VAL A 88 3.66 3.90 -30.18
C VAL A 88 3.36 2.43 -29.96
N LYS A 89 3.87 1.87 -28.88
CA LYS A 89 3.66 0.47 -28.49
C LYS A 89 2.73 0.41 -27.29
N SER A 90 1.76 -0.49 -27.34
CA SER A 90 0.73 -0.65 -26.31
C SER A 90 0.78 -2.08 -25.78
N ILE A 91 0.90 -2.24 -24.47
CA ILE A 91 1.05 -3.55 -23.83
C ILE A 91 -0.08 -3.73 -22.80
N PRO A 92 -1.04 -4.65 -23.05
CA PRO A 92 -2.05 -4.98 -22.06
C PRO A 92 -1.39 -5.67 -20.87
N PHE A 93 -1.82 -5.29 -19.67
CA PHE A 93 -1.27 -5.79 -18.42
C PHE A 93 -2.40 -6.12 -17.45
N GLU A 94 -2.30 -7.29 -16.80
CA GLU A 94 -3.18 -7.72 -15.72
C GLU A 94 -2.30 -8.22 -14.58
N ALA A 95 -2.59 -7.76 -13.36
CA ALA A 95 -1.92 -8.23 -12.16
C ALA A 95 -2.88 -8.19 -10.97
N ARG A 96 -2.42 -8.74 -9.84
CA ARG A 96 -3.13 -8.71 -8.56
C ARG A 96 -2.37 -7.82 -7.60
N LEU A 97 -3.04 -6.87 -6.95
CA LEU A 97 -2.44 -6.12 -5.85
C LEU A 97 -2.02 -7.06 -4.72
N HIS A 98 -0.92 -6.73 -4.04
CA HIS A 98 -0.51 -7.49 -2.86
C HIS A 98 -1.62 -7.44 -1.79
N PRO A 99 -1.95 -8.55 -1.10
CA PRO A 99 -3.01 -8.56 -0.08
C PRO A 99 -2.77 -7.59 1.08
N GLU A 100 -1.51 -7.27 1.38
CA GLU A 100 -1.11 -6.33 2.44
C GLU A 100 -0.96 -4.88 1.93
N THR A 101 -1.52 -4.54 0.76
CA THR A 101 -1.52 -3.16 0.25
C THR A 101 -2.22 -2.23 1.26
N PRO A 102 -1.57 -1.15 1.74
CA PRO A 102 -2.19 -0.21 2.67
C PRO A 102 -3.45 0.42 2.10
N ILE A 103 -4.44 0.67 2.96
CA ILE A 103 -5.68 1.32 2.60
C ILE A 103 -5.44 2.83 2.58
N THR A 104 -5.78 3.53 1.49
CA THR A 104 -5.61 4.99 1.39
C THR A 104 -6.91 5.72 1.66
N GLU A 105 -8.05 5.09 1.37
CA GLU A 105 -9.39 5.69 1.49
C GLU A 105 -9.94 5.50 2.90
N ILE A 106 -9.27 6.15 3.85
CA ILE A 106 -9.60 6.15 5.28
C ILE A 106 -9.90 7.58 5.72
N ASN A 107 -11.03 7.73 6.44
CA ASN A 107 -11.42 8.99 7.06
C ASN A 107 -10.79 9.13 8.46
N ALA A 108 -9.47 9.26 8.53
CA ALA A 108 -8.73 9.56 9.75
C ALA A 108 -8.50 11.07 9.88
N GLY A 109 -8.34 11.57 11.11
CA GLY A 109 -7.93 12.97 11.34
C GLY A 109 -6.60 13.31 10.68
N TYR A 110 -5.69 12.34 10.63
CA TYR A 110 -4.41 12.45 9.94
C TYR A 110 -4.10 11.16 9.15
N ASN A 111 -4.34 11.18 7.84
CA ASN A 111 -4.05 10.05 6.96
C ASN A 111 -2.80 10.33 6.11
N GLN A 112 -1.75 9.53 6.31
CA GLN A 112 -0.49 9.58 5.57
C GLN A 112 -0.28 8.35 4.68
N SER A 113 -1.31 7.52 4.53
CA SER A 113 -1.23 6.30 3.73
C SER A 113 -1.33 6.65 2.24
N HIS A 114 -0.28 6.31 1.48
CA HIS A 114 -0.20 6.57 0.05
C HIS A 114 0.19 5.29 -0.68
N VAL A 115 -0.46 5.02 -1.82
CA VAL A 115 -0.13 3.90 -2.70
C VAL A 115 -0.10 4.40 -4.14
N TRP A 116 0.85 3.90 -4.93
CA TRP A 116 0.92 4.17 -6.36
C TRP A 116 1.55 3.00 -7.12
N ILE A 117 1.30 2.94 -8.43
CA ILE A 117 2.09 2.14 -9.36
C ILE A 117 3.19 3.04 -9.92
N GLU A 118 4.43 2.57 -9.89
CA GLU A 118 5.57 3.24 -10.53
C GLU A 118 6.07 2.37 -11.67
N THR A 119 6.06 2.92 -12.88
CA THR A 119 6.48 2.19 -14.09
C THR A 119 7.78 2.79 -14.62
N GLY A 120 8.73 1.94 -14.99
CA GLY A 120 10.01 2.36 -15.57
C GLY A 120 10.38 1.51 -16.78
N LEU A 121 10.95 2.14 -17.82
CA LEU A 121 11.60 1.41 -18.91
C LEU A 121 13.08 1.24 -18.61
N ASP A 122 13.59 0.04 -18.79
CA ASP A 122 15.02 -0.26 -18.71
C ASP A 122 15.63 -0.08 -20.11
N ILE A 123 16.34 1.03 -20.30
CA ILE A 123 16.95 1.41 -21.57
C ILE A 123 18.47 1.46 -21.43
N ASP A 124 19.14 0.59 -22.18
CA ASP A 124 20.61 0.48 -22.16
C ASP A 124 21.29 1.85 -22.37
N LEU A 125 22.15 2.22 -21.41
CA LEU A 125 22.99 3.43 -21.45
C LEU A 125 22.19 4.74 -21.55
N ALA A 126 20.93 4.76 -21.11
CA ALA A 126 20.09 5.95 -21.06
C ALA A 126 19.51 6.19 -19.65
N LEU A 127 19.01 7.40 -19.41
CA LEU A 127 18.15 7.66 -18.26
C LEU A 127 16.79 7.01 -18.48
N ASP A 128 16.40 6.14 -17.56
CA ASP A 128 15.15 5.40 -17.62
C ASP A 128 13.95 6.35 -17.46
N PRO A 129 13.02 6.40 -18.44
CA PRO A 129 11.78 7.14 -18.29
C PRO A 129 10.89 6.43 -17.26
N THR A 130 10.24 7.23 -16.42
CA THR A 130 9.37 6.75 -15.35
C THR A 130 8.00 7.40 -15.40
N ASP A 131 7.03 6.71 -14.84
CA ASP A 131 5.64 7.13 -14.69
C ASP A 131 5.11 6.74 -13.30
N LYS A 132 4.11 7.47 -12.78
CA LYS A 132 3.53 7.26 -11.44
C LYS A 132 2.03 7.49 -11.42
N ASP A 133 1.27 6.46 -11.05
CA ASP A 133 -0.18 6.49 -10.97
C ASP A 133 -0.66 6.20 -9.54
N HIS A 134 -1.29 7.18 -8.91
CA HIS A 134 -1.81 7.04 -7.56
C HIS A 134 -3.04 6.13 -7.51
N LEU A 135 -3.12 5.31 -6.46
CA LEU A 135 -4.24 4.40 -6.24
C LEU A 135 -5.09 4.84 -5.05
N HIS A 136 -6.41 4.67 -5.21
CA HIS A 136 -7.41 4.78 -4.16
C HIS A 136 -7.74 3.38 -3.63
N ILE A 137 -7.11 2.98 -2.52
CA ILE A 137 -7.26 1.67 -1.92
C ILE A 137 -8.33 1.72 -0.82
N TYR A 138 -9.41 0.97 -1.00
CA TYR A 138 -10.54 0.88 -0.07
C TYR A 138 -10.42 -0.30 0.89
N PRO A 139 -10.93 -0.17 2.13
CA PRO A 139 -10.99 -1.29 3.05
C PRO A 139 -11.90 -2.39 2.50
N ASN A 140 -11.54 -3.65 2.75
CA ASN A 140 -12.48 -4.76 2.57
C ASN A 140 -13.53 -4.77 3.70
N GLU A 141 -14.57 -5.59 3.57
CA GLU A 141 -15.68 -5.60 4.53
C GLU A 141 -15.24 -6.01 5.94
N ALA A 142 -14.21 -6.86 6.10
CA ALA A 142 -13.67 -7.22 7.40
C ALA A 142 -13.04 -6.02 8.12
N VAL A 143 -12.16 -5.29 7.44
CA VAL A 143 -11.51 -4.07 7.98
C VAL A 143 -12.57 -3.00 8.28
N LYS A 144 -13.45 -2.73 7.32
CA LYS A 144 -14.53 -1.75 7.46
C LYS A 144 -15.44 -2.06 8.65
N THR A 145 -15.79 -3.33 8.86
CA THR A 145 -16.63 -3.72 10.00
C THR A 145 -15.87 -3.61 11.32
N CYS A 146 -14.57 -3.92 11.34
CA CYS A 146 -13.73 -3.70 12.51
C CYS A 146 -13.66 -2.20 12.88
N MET A 147 -13.45 -1.31 11.90
CA MET A 147 -13.48 0.14 12.11
C MET A 147 -14.83 0.61 12.66
N GLN A 148 -15.95 0.11 12.12
CA GLN A 148 -17.28 0.41 12.65
C GLN A 148 -17.49 -0.10 14.08
N ALA A 149 -16.88 -1.23 14.44
CA ALA A 149 -16.93 -1.75 15.80
C ALA A 149 -16.17 -0.82 16.76
N MET A 150 -15.00 -0.31 16.37
CA MET A 150 -14.26 0.70 17.15
C MET A 150 -15.09 1.95 17.42
N ASP A 151 -15.76 2.49 16.39
CA ASP A 151 -16.64 3.65 16.54
C ASP A 151 -17.77 3.37 17.54
N LYS A 152 -18.40 2.18 17.46
CA LYS A 152 -19.47 1.76 18.39
C LYS A 152 -18.98 1.59 19.83
N LEU A 153 -17.74 1.16 20.01
CA LEU A 153 -17.10 1.00 21.31
C LEU A 153 -16.58 2.34 21.88
N GLY A 154 -16.81 3.45 21.17
CA GLY A 154 -16.49 4.78 21.66
C GLY A 154 -15.04 5.19 21.43
N PHE A 155 -14.41 4.66 20.38
CA PHE A 155 -13.10 5.11 19.91
C PHE A 155 -13.27 5.95 18.63
N SER A 156 -12.37 6.90 18.42
CA SER A 156 -12.27 7.67 17.18
C SER A 156 -10.92 7.43 16.53
N LEU A 157 -10.93 7.21 15.22
CA LEU A 157 -9.71 7.09 14.43
C LEU A 157 -8.99 8.44 14.34
N LEU A 158 -7.79 8.51 14.88
CA LEU A 158 -6.97 9.72 14.91
C LEU A 158 -6.01 9.75 13.73
N LYS A 159 -5.24 8.68 13.54
CA LYS A 159 -4.14 8.62 12.59
C LYS A 159 -4.13 7.32 11.79
N ALA A 160 -3.63 7.39 10.56
CA ALA A 160 -3.35 6.24 9.73
C ALA A 160 -2.04 6.45 8.97
N ASP A 161 -1.04 5.63 9.24
CA ASP A 161 0.27 5.61 8.58
C ASP A 161 0.75 4.17 8.34
N VAL A 162 1.84 4.06 7.58
CA VAL A 162 2.43 2.77 7.22
C VAL A 162 3.82 2.70 7.85
N GLU A 163 4.07 1.69 8.64
CA GLU A 163 5.36 1.44 9.28
C GLU A 163 6.24 0.55 8.44
N LYS A 164 7.55 0.78 8.52
CA LYS A 164 8.54 -0.14 7.96
C LYS A 164 8.78 -1.29 8.92
N GLY A 165 8.49 -2.52 8.51
CA GLY A 165 8.73 -3.69 9.36
C GLY A 165 7.83 -4.87 9.03
N HIS A 166 7.74 -5.79 9.99
CA HIS A 166 6.90 -6.98 9.87
C HIS A 166 6.08 -7.18 11.14
N LEU A 167 4.81 -7.50 10.97
CA LEU A 167 3.95 -7.96 12.04
C LEU A 167 4.20 -9.43 12.29
N ARG A 168 4.19 -9.83 13.57
CA ARG A 168 4.32 -11.23 13.96
C ARG A 168 3.47 -11.54 15.19
N ALA A 169 2.52 -12.43 15.01
CA ALA A 169 1.72 -13.05 16.07
C ALA A 169 1.98 -14.57 16.09
N PRO A 170 1.48 -15.32 17.09
CA PRO A 170 1.66 -16.78 17.12
C PRO A 170 1.07 -17.51 15.90
N THR A 171 0.04 -16.94 15.27
CA THR A 171 -0.76 -17.60 14.23
C THR A 171 -0.64 -16.96 12.84
N PHE A 172 -0.01 -15.78 12.72
CA PHE A 172 0.17 -15.07 11.45
C PHE A 172 1.40 -14.16 11.47
N GLN A 173 1.88 -13.80 10.27
CA GLN A 173 2.97 -12.83 10.08
C GLN A 173 2.75 -12.08 8.76
N SER A 174 3.18 -10.82 8.69
CA SER A 174 3.16 -10.06 7.44
C SER A 174 4.41 -10.31 6.60
N VAL A 175 4.32 -10.12 5.28
CA VAL A 175 5.40 -10.45 4.33
C VAL A 175 5.86 -9.29 3.45
N SER A 176 5.09 -8.20 3.34
CA SER A 176 5.38 -7.06 2.46
C SER A 176 6.54 -6.17 2.92
N GLY A 177 7.06 -6.36 4.14
CA GLY A 177 8.11 -5.51 4.70
C GLY A 177 7.63 -4.13 5.16
N CYS A 178 6.32 -3.94 5.18
CA CYS A 178 5.64 -2.82 5.83
C CYS A 178 4.31 -3.29 6.43
N TYR A 179 3.68 -2.45 7.23
CA TYR A 179 2.32 -2.68 7.72
C TYR A 179 1.62 -1.36 8.05
N GLN A 180 0.29 -1.34 7.95
CA GLN A 180 -0.50 -0.14 8.22
C GLN A 180 -1.01 -0.14 9.66
N GLU A 181 -0.82 0.97 10.36
CA GLU A 181 -1.38 1.22 11.70
C GLU A 181 -2.56 2.18 11.60
N LEU A 182 -3.68 1.79 12.22
CA LEU A 182 -4.81 2.68 12.48
C LEU A 182 -4.84 3.02 13.96
N GLU A 183 -4.50 4.25 14.31
CA GLU A 183 -4.40 4.73 15.69
C GLU A 183 -5.74 5.31 16.16
N TYR A 184 -6.28 4.76 17.24
CA TYR A 184 -7.55 5.13 17.83
C TYR A 184 -7.37 5.73 19.22
N LYS A 185 -8.13 6.79 19.51
CA LYS A 185 -8.25 7.37 20.85
C LYS A 185 -9.66 7.16 21.42
N PRO A 186 -9.79 6.91 22.73
CA PRO A 186 -11.10 6.82 23.36
C PRO A 186 -11.78 8.20 23.39
N ASN A 187 -13.09 8.23 23.08
CA ASN A 187 -13.91 9.43 23.10
C ASN A 187 -14.11 9.97 24.52
N SER A 188 -14.05 9.09 25.53
CA SER A 188 -14.11 9.42 26.94
C SER A 188 -12.78 9.11 27.62
N ARG A 189 -12.17 10.11 28.25
CA ARG A 189 -10.89 9.92 28.96
C ARG A 189 -11.10 9.22 30.30
N SER A 190 -10.30 8.18 30.56
CA SER A 190 -10.19 7.53 31.86
C SER A 190 -8.74 7.61 32.36
N LEU A 191 -8.53 7.98 33.62
CA LEU A 191 -7.20 8.03 34.24
C LEU A 191 -6.55 6.65 34.42
N PHE A 192 -7.35 5.58 34.36
CA PHE A 192 -6.90 4.20 34.57
C PHE A 192 -7.28 3.28 33.39
N GLY A 193 -7.76 3.86 32.29
CA GLY A 193 -8.19 3.11 31.10
C GLY A 193 -7.14 3.06 30.00
N ILE A 194 -7.52 2.44 28.90
CA ILE A 194 -6.78 2.49 27.63
C ILE A 194 -6.63 3.94 27.19
N GLN A 195 -5.43 4.31 26.76
CA GLN A 195 -5.11 5.65 26.24
C GLN A 195 -5.12 5.69 24.71
N GLU A 196 -4.72 4.58 24.09
CA GLU A 196 -4.61 4.42 22.64
C GLU A 196 -4.80 2.95 22.27
N ILE A 197 -5.35 2.72 21.08
CA ILE A 197 -5.42 1.40 20.46
C ILE A 197 -4.90 1.55 19.05
N GLU A 198 -3.96 0.69 18.65
CA GLU A 198 -3.50 0.64 17.27
C GLU A 198 -3.94 -0.68 16.66
N LEU A 199 -4.55 -0.60 15.49
CA LEU A 199 -4.99 -1.78 14.73
C LEU A 199 -4.12 -1.93 13.50
N SER A 200 -3.54 -3.11 13.36
CA SER A 200 -2.78 -3.50 12.18
C SER A 200 -3.38 -4.75 11.54
N PHE A 201 -3.60 -4.72 10.23
CA PHE A 201 -4.30 -5.78 9.51
C PHE A 201 -3.34 -6.60 8.64
N VAL A 202 -3.47 -7.92 8.67
CA VAL A 202 -2.81 -8.85 7.74
C VAL A 202 -3.89 -9.60 6.96
N PRO A 203 -4.27 -9.11 5.77
CA PRO A 203 -5.31 -9.73 4.95
C PRO A 203 -4.83 -11.02 4.28
N GLU A 204 -5.67 -12.06 4.30
CA GLU A 204 -5.55 -13.27 3.50
C GLU A 204 -6.79 -13.40 2.58
N ALA A 205 -6.82 -14.46 1.75
CA ALA A 205 -7.88 -14.65 0.75
C ALA A 205 -9.30 -14.82 1.35
N HIS A 206 -9.41 -15.35 2.58
CA HIS A 206 -10.71 -15.70 3.20
C HIS A 206 -10.87 -15.16 4.63
N LYS A 207 -9.82 -14.54 5.17
CA LYS A 207 -9.79 -14.02 6.54
C LYS A 207 -8.88 -12.82 6.61
N THR A 208 -9.09 -11.98 7.61
CA THR A 208 -8.17 -10.89 7.96
C THR A 208 -7.74 -11.08 9.39
N HIS A 209 -6.44 -11.17 9.62
CA HIS A 209 -5.87 -11.11 10.97
C HIS A 209 -5.74 -9.65 11.41
N VAL A 210 -5.97 -9.41 12.70
CA VAL A 210 -5.80 -8.10 13.31
C VAL A 210 -4.85 -8.26 14.49
N LEU A 211 -3.71 -7.58 14.44
CA LEU A 211 -2.89 -7.33 15.61
C LEU A 211 -3.37 -6.03 16.26
N ILE A 212 -3.54 -6.07 17.57
CA ILE A 212 -4.06 -4.96 18.37
C ILE A 212 -3.02 -4.63 19.43
N GLU A 213 -2.48 -3.43 19.34
CA GLU A 213 -1.67 -2.84 20.40
C GLU A 213 -2.54 -2.01 21.34
N LEU A 214 -2.32 -2.17 22.64
CA LEU A 214 -3.07 -1.52 23.70
C LEU A 214 -2.11 -0.76 24.62
N ASP A 215 -2.10 0.58 24.48
CA ASP A 215 -1.44 1.45 25.45
C ASP A 215 -2.39 1.74 26.62
N ARG A 216 -1.92 1.47 27.84
CA ARG A 216 -2.68 1.67 29.07
C ARG A 216 -1.89 2.53 30.04
N ALA A 217 -2.61 3.47 30.67
CA ALA A 217 -2.02 4.33 31.69
C ALA A 217 -1.31 3.50 32.79
N PHE A 218 -0.06 3.85 33.08
CA PHE A 218 0.78 3.24 34.11
C PHE A 218 1.11 1.74 33.88
N ARG A 219 0.91 1.22 32.68
CA ARG A 219 1.37 -0.11 32.22
C ARG A 219 2.15 0.07 30.90
N GLY A 220 2.98 -0.92 30.54
CA GLY A 220 3.60 -0.94 29.22
C GLY A 220 2.66 -1.56 28.18
N ASP A 221 3.08 -1.50 26.93
CA ASP A 221 2.28 -1.91 25.76
C ASP A 221 1.90 -3.39 25.83
N GLY A 222 0.64 -3.67 25.50
CA GLY A 222 0.09 -5.01 25.45
C GLY A 222 -0.39 -5.36 24.05
N TYR A 223 -0.05 -6.56 23.59
CA TYR A 223 -0.50 -7.07 22.30
C TYR A 223 -1.54 -8.15 22.45
N VAL A 224 -2.62 -8.05 21.69
CA VAL A 224 -3.62 -9.10 21.50
C VAL A 224 -3.94 -9.25 20.03
N ASP A 225 -4.49 -10.39 19.62
CA ASP A 225 -4.85 -10.63 18.24
C ASP A 225 -6.24 -11.26 18.11
N LEU A 226 -6.86 -11.03 16.94
CA LEU A 226 -8.08 -11.72 16.52
C LEU A 226 -8.05 -11.99 15.02
N THR A 227 -8.92 -12.89 14.58
CA THR A 227 -9.11 -13.21 13.16
C THR A 227 -10.57 -13.01 12.77
N ILE A 228 -10.78 -12.33 11.65
CA ILE A 228 -12.11 -12.06 11.07
C ILE A 228 -12.25 -12.91 9.81
N GLU A 229 -13.12 -13.91 9.85
CA GLU A 229 -13.49 -14.70 8.66
C GLU A 229 -14.39 -13.87 7.73
N HIS A 230 -14.07 -13.85 6.43
CA HIS A 230 -14.74 -12.97 5.46
C HIS A 230 -16.19 -13.38 5.17
N ASP A 231 -16.52 -14.67 5.32
CA ASP A 231 -17.86 -15.22 5.08
C ASP A 231 -18.83 -15.01 6.26
N HIS A 232 -18.32 -14.63 7.43
CA HIS A 232 -19.10 -14.48 8.66
C HIS A 232 -18.91 -13.11 9.35
N VAL A 233 -18.52 -12.07 8.60
CA VAL A 233 -18.31 -10.72 9.16
C VAL A 233 -19.60 -10.22 9.84
N ASN A 234 -19.55 -10.05 11.16
CA ASN A 234 -20.68 -9.64 11.98
C ASN A 234 -20.28 -8.56 12.97
N LEU A 235 -20.89 -7.37 12.83
CA LEU A 235 -20.56 -6.20 13.63
C LEU A 235 -20.79 -6.40 15.14
N SER A 236 -21.90 -7.05 15.53
CA SER A 236 -22.21 -7.27 16.95
C SER A 236 -21.21 -8.23 17.59
N GLN A 237 -20.86 -9.31 16.89
CA GLN A 237 -19.86 -10.27 17.38
C GLN A 237 -18.48 -9.64 17.48
N LEU A 238 -18.09 -8.80 16.52
CA LEU A 238 -16.83 -8.05 16.58
C LEU A 238 -16.81 -7.06 17.75
N CYS A 239 -17.91 -6.34 18.01
CA CYS A 239 -18.04 -5.53 19.22
C CYS A 239 -17.80 -6.37 20.48
N ASP A 240 -18.51 -7.50 20.64
CA ASP A 240 -18.39 -8.38 21.82
C ASP A 240 -16.99 -8.98 22.00
N GLN A 241 -16.26 -9.23 20.90
CA GLN A 241 -14.89 -9.76 20.92
C GLN A 241 -13.90 -8.67 21.32
N LEU A 242 -13.96 -7.50 20.69
CA LEU A 242 -13.10 -6.36 20.99
C LEU A 242 -13.29 -5.88 22.43
N GLU A 243 -14.53 -5.80 22.93
CA GLU A 243 -14.81 -5.40 24.31
C GLU A 243 -14.15 -6.33 25.34
N ARG A 244 -14.10 -7.65 25.05
CA ARG A 244 -13.39 -8.63 25.90
C ARG A 244 -11.87 -8.48 25.84
N LEU A 245 -11.32 -8.13 24.68
CA LEU A 245 -9.89 -7.90 24.50
C LEU A 245 -9.42 -6.60 25.16
N PHE A 246 -10.29 -5.59 25.21
CA PHE A 246 -10.01 -4.28 25.80
C PHE A 246 -10.16 -4.25 27.34
N ALA A 247 -10.77 -5.28 27.93
CA ALA A 247 -11.00 -5.39 29.38
C ALA A 247 -9.72 -5.40 30.22
#